data_AF-A0A3E4UZP0-F1
#
_entry.id   AF-A0A3E4UZP0-F1
#
_cell.length_a   1.000
_cell.length_b   1.000
_cell.length_c   1.000
_cell.angle_alpha   90.00
_cell.angle_beta   90.00
_cell.angle_gamma   90.00
#
_symmetry.space_group_name_H-M   'P 1'
#
loop_
_entity.id
_entity.type
_entity.pdbx_description
1 polymer ?
#
loop_
_entity_poly.entity_id
_entity_poly.type
_entity_poly.pdbx_seq_one_letter_code
_entity_poly.pdbx_strand_id
1 'polypeptide(L)'
;NPHGIIVGYSGSGKSMLIKLTEISQTLLGSEDDIIVLDPQNEFEDICRGYQGVYFDLTPKSGIYLNGFEVTQEVFSGSEELKAEFVAKQCEYAKGLVQAIMKNILVTQEHDSVVSRCTEQMFAQVFAQKRLKKQPTLLWLREEIGKELEQVRHAHDEAIIRPIYNSLEEYTTGSCDMLAHPTNIKFQNRLVGFGMCNVPENNWEAVMDTVLHYLSTRMDYNKKLQKATHLVVDEAQVVSEKPGSADMLNNAVITFRKFGGIVTLAMQNVVAALANKKMVELFQNCSYKCFLDQGGVDAQSLAEIQPLSEREFRALGTGKPGEGVIVWNKKVVLFNARIEKDNILYEKYSTNFHEKAQRKERDSARSTSPVRKENVTKSEEEPERWEERVPLQVAYKPEPEMPQNWQEEKPDVLQQGWGEQEWETVLQLAAFAPIRLGDVTALLEIAPEEAQRLLDAMLQAGALEEKEGWYQIAK
;
A
#
# COMPACT_ATOMS: atom_id res chain seq x y z
N ASN A 1 -6.33 13.79 9.90
CA ASN A 1 -5.93 13.37 8.53
C ASN A 1 -5.78 11.85 8.56
N PRO A 2 -5.67 11.14 7.42
CA PRO A 2 -5.59 9.68 7.44
C PRO A 2 -4.15 9.14 7.61
N HIS A 3 -3.14 10.03 7.61
CA HIS A 3 -1.75 9.59 7.68
C HIS A 3 -1.38 9.06 9.05
N GLY A 4 -0.55 8.01 9.02
CA GLY A 4 -0.14 7.21 10.14
C GLY A 4 1.37 7.18 10.33
N ILE A 5 1.79 6.99 11.57
CA ILE A 5 3.16 6.65 11.91
C ILE A 5 3.18 5.49 12.90
N ILE A 6 4.03 4.50 12.65
CA ILE A 6 4.20 3.32 13.51
C ILE A 6 5.66 3.28 13.95
N VAL A 7 5.88 3.24 15.26
CA VAL A 7 7.23 3.28 15.84
C VAL A 7 7.45 2.12 16.79
N GLY A 8 8.59 1.44 16.63
CA GLY A 8 9.01 0.38 17.55
C GLY A 8 10.36 -0.21 17.15
N TYR A 9 11.20 -0.53 18.14
CA TYR A 9 12.52 -1.12 17.87
C TYR A 9 12.42 -2.52 17.25
N SER A 10 13.54 -3.04 16.75
CA SER A 10 13.59 -4.37 16.14
C SER A 10 13.11 -5.46 17.11
N GLY A 11 12.13 -6.27 16.68
CA GLY A 11 11.53 -7.32 17.52
C GLY A 11 10.34 -6.87 18.38
N SER A 12 9.97 -5.58 18.37
CA SER A 12 8.78 -5.06 19.08
C SER A 12 7.44 -5.52 18.49
N GLY A 13 7.43 -6.09 17.29
CA GLY A 13 6.22 -6.52 16.57
C GLY A 13 5.75 -5.56 15.46
N LYS A 14 6.57 -4.56 15.08
CA LYS A 14 6.25 -3.57 14.04
C LYS A 14 5.83 -4.18 12.71
N SER A 15 6.67 -5.03 12.09
CA SER A 15 6.35 -5.65 10.79
C SER A 15 5.11 -6.56 10.88
N MET A 16 4.89 -7.23 12.01
CA MET A 16 3.66 -8.00 12.25
C MET A 16 2.43 -7.08 12.25
N LEU A 17 2.49 -5.96 12.98
CA LEU A 17 1.40 -5.01 13.08
C LEU A 17 1.05 -4.44 11.68
N ILE A 18 2.05 -3.99 10.91
CA ILE A 18 1.85 -3.46 9.55
C ILE A 18 1.18 -4.50 8.65
N LYS A 19 1.65 -5.76 8.66
CA LYS A 19 1.05 -6.84 7.88
C LYS A 19 -0.39 -7.09 8.27
N LEU A 20 -0.72 -6.98 9.56
CA LEU A 20 -2.08 -7.15 10.06
C LEU A 20 -2.99 -5.97 9.70
N THR A 21 -2.58 -4.74 9.99
CA THR A 21 -3.44 -3.55 9.91
C THR A 21 -3.40 -2.89 8.54
N GLU A 22 -2.21 -2.53 8.05
CA GLU A 22 -2.09 -1.74 6.81
C GLU A 22 -2.31 -2.59 5.57
N ILE A 23 -1.91 -3.87 5.60
CA ILE A 23 -2.01 -4.78 4.46
C ILE A 23 -3.27 -5.64 4.54
N SER A 24 -3.38 -6.51 5.54
CA SER A 24 -4.41 -7.55 5.54
C SER A 24 -5.81 -7.00 5.78
N GLN A 25 -5.99 -6.14 6.79
CA GLN A 25 -7.30 -5.54 7.06
C GLN A 25 -7.78 -4.67 5.89
N THR A 26 -6.89 -3.90 5.25
CA THR A 26 -7.23 -3.11 4.06
C THR A 26 -7.67 -3.99 2.89
N LEU A 27 -6.96 -5.10 2.60
CA LEU A 27 -7.35 -6.01 1.52
C LEU A 27 -8.70 -6.70 1.78
N LEU A 28 -9.00 -7.02 3.04
CA LEU A 28 -10.23 -7.72 3.43
C LEU A 28 -11.42 -6.77 3.61
N GLY A 29 -11.17 -5.55 4.09
CA GLY A 29 -12.20 -4.62 4.54
C GLY A 29 -12.50 -3.49 3.56
N SER A 30 -11.67 -3.30 2.53
CA SER A 30 -11.91 -2.29 1.50
C SER A 30 -11.52 -2.77 0.11
N GLU A 31 -11.81 -1.92 -0.88
CA GLU A 31 -11.41 -2.09 -2.28
C GLU A 31 -10.17 -1.25 -2.63
N ASP A 32 -9.47 -0.75 -1.61
CA ASP A 32 -8.34 0.15 -1.78
C ASP A 32 -7.11 -0.57 -2.33
N ASP A 33 -6.24 0.23 -2.96
CA ASP A 33 -4.92 -0.22 -3.38
C ASP A 33 -3.88 0.07 -2.28
N ILE A 34 -2.84 -0.75 -2.24
CA ILE A 34 -1.78 -0.76 -1.25
C ILE A 34 -0.44 -0.86 -1.96
N ILE A 35 0.40 0.13 -1.73
CA ILE A 35 1.77 0.21 -2.22
C ILE A 35 2.71 0.17 -1.02
N VAL A 36 3.63 -0.80 -1.01
CA VAL A 36 4.60 -1.00 0.05
C VAL A 36 5.99 -0.62 -0.46
N LEU A 37 6.63 0.34 0.18
CA LEU A 37 8.06 0.60 0.04
C LEU A 37 8.80 -0.20 1.11
N ASP A 38 9.67 -1.11 0.67
CA ASP A 38 10.30 -2.12 1.51
C ASP A 38 11.83 -2.09 1.34
N PRO A 39 12.53 -1.19 2.05
CA PRO A 39 13.99 -1.10 2.06
C PRO A 39 14.72 -2.39 2.42
N GLN A 40 14.10 -3.29 3.16
CA GLN A 40 14.76 -4.48 3.74
C GLN A 40 14.25 -5.81 3.18
N ASN A 41 13.35 -5.76 2.20
CA ASN A 41 12.70 -6.92 1.60
C ASN A 41 11.94 -7.83 2.60
N GLU A 42 11.38 -7.27 3.67
CA GLU A 42 10.61 -8.03 4.69
C GLU A 42 9.15 -8.36 4.27
N PHE A 43 8.67 -7.70 3.21
CA PHE A 43 7.27 -7.75 2.75
C PHE A 43 7.09 -8.55 1.46
N GLU A 44 8.15 -9.08 0.85
CA GLU A 44 8.04 -9.88 -0.37
C GLU A 44 7.11 -11.10 -0.18
N ASP A 45 7.35 -11.89 0.87
CA ASP A 45 6.60 -13.12 1.17
C ASP A 45 5.10 -12.83 1.29
N ILE A 46 4.72 -11.74 1.97
CA ILE A 46 3.31 -11.40 2.21
C ILE A 46 2.66 -10.84 0.93
N CYS A 47 3.38 -10.02 0.17
CA CYS A 47 2.89 -9.52 -1.12
C CYS A 47 2.57 -10.67 -2.06
N ARG A 48 3.49 -11.63 -2.23
CA ARG A 48 3.26 -12.82 -3.06
C ARG A 48 2.18 -13.73 -2.47
N GLY A 49 2.17 -13.90 -1.16
CA GLY A 49 1.18 -14.73 -0.44
C GLY A 49 -0.27 -14.27 -0.62
N TYR A 50 -0.49 -12.97 -0.79
CA TYR A 50 -1.78 -12.37 -1.10
C TYR A 50 -2.02 -12.14 -2.60
N GLN A 51 -1.29 -12.85 -3.45
CA GLN A 51 -1.38 -12.74 -4.90
C GLN A 51 -1.10 -11.32 -5.41
N GLY A 52 -0.41 -10.51 -4.62
CA GLY A 52 0.11 -9.21 -4.98
C GLY A 52 1.32 -9.31 -5.91
N VAL A 53 1.84 -8.14 -6.24
CA VAL A 53 3.05 -7.98 -7.06
C VAL A 53 4.18 -7.49 -6.17
N TYR A 54 5.40 -7.97 -6.41
CA TYR A 54 6.59 -7.48 -5.73
C TYR A 54 7.68 -7.19 -6.76
N PHE A 55 8.07 -5.93 -6.85
CA PHE A 55 9.14 -5.43 -7.68
C PHE A 55 10.44 -5.43 -6.87
N ASP A 56 11.29 -6.43 -7.09
CA ASP A 56 12.66 -6.38 -6.59
C ASP A 56 13.51 -5.53 -7.55
N LEU A 57 13.75 -4.28 -7.14
CA LEU A 57 14.47 -3.28 -7.93
C LEU A 57 15.99 -3.45 -7.87
N THR A 58 16.47 -4.62 -7.41
CA THR A 58 17.85 -5.03 -7.56
C THR A 58 18.30 -4.87 -9.03
N PRO A 59 19.40 -4.15 -9.30
CA PRO A 59 19.90 -3.99 -10.66
C PRO A 59 20.15 -5.36 -11.33
N LYS A 60 19.83 -5.49 -12.62
CA LYS A 60 19.96 -6.75 -13.38
C LYS A 60 19.16 -7.94 -12.82
N SER A 61 18.17 -7.72 -11.95
CA SER A 61 17.24 -8.78 -11.50
C SER A 61 16.37 -9.33 -12.63
N GLY A 62 16.33 -8.63 -13.77
CA GLY A 62 15.41 -8.91 -14.86
C GLY A 62 13.99 -8.43 -14.59
N ILE A 63 13.77 -7.65 -13.52
CA ILE A 63 12.52 -6.95 -13.23
C ILE A 63 12.70 -5.48 -13.60
N TYR A 64 11.74 -4.93 -14.34
CA TYR A 64 11.81 -3.57 -14.84
C TYR A 64 10.57 -2.78 -14.42
N LEU A 65 10.76 -1.51 -14.06
CA LEU A 65 9.72 -0.54 -13.71
C LEU A 65 9.85 0.67 -14.62
N ASN A 66 8.89 0.84 -15.52
CA ASN A 66 8.88 1.94 -16.47
C ASN A 66 7.95 3.07 -16.02
N GLY A 67 8.51 4.24 -15.69
CA GLY A 67 7.73 5.43 -15.33
C GLY A 67 7.03 6.13 -16.50
N PHE A 68 7.42 5.84 -17.74
CA PHE A 68 6.89 6.53 -18.93
C PHE A 68 5.65 5.85 -19.54
N GLU A 69 5.16 4.77 -18.95
CA GLU A 69 4.13 3.94 -19.58
C GLU A 69 2.87 4.69 -19.99
N VAL A 70 2.43 4.39 -21.22
CA VAL A 70 1.19 4.89 -21.78
C VAL A 70 0.13 3.80 -21.65
N THR A 71 -1.03 4.15 -21.10
CA THR A 71 -2.19 3.26 -21.05
C THR A 71 -2.94 3.29 -22.39
N GLN A 72 -3.75 2.27 -22.67
CA GLN A 72 -4.62 2.30 -23.86
C GLN A 72 -5.61 3.47 -23.81
N GLU A 73 -6.13 3.81 -22.63
CA GLU A 73 -7.01 4.97 -22.41
C GLU A 73 -6.35 6.28 -22.88
N VAL A 74 -5.10 6.52 -22.47
CA VAL A 74 -4.35 7.72 -22.89
C VAL A 74 -4.03 7.68 -24.37
N PHE A 75 -3.59 6.52 -24.89
CA PHE A 75 -3.20 6.37 -26.29
C PHE A 75 -4.36 6.63 -27.27
N SER A 76 -5.55 6.12 -26.96
CA SER A 76 -6.77 6.35 -27.76
C SER A 76 -7.58 7.58 -27.34
N GLY A 77 -7.09 8.34 -26.36
CA GLY A 77 -7.78 9.50 -25.80
C GLY A 77 -7.75 10.72 -26.71
N SER A 78 -8.37 11.80 -26.24
CA SER A 78 -8.37 13.09 -26.93
C SER A 78 -6.97 13.73 -26.93
N GLU A 79 -6.77 14.72 -27.80
CA GLU A 79 -5.49 15.44 -27.84
C GLU A 79 -5.23 16.23 -26.54
N GLU A 80 -6.27 16.69 -25.86
CA GLU A 80 -6.15 17.34 -24.55
C GLU A 80 -5.64 16.35 -23.47
N LEU A 81 -6.19 15.13 -23.43
CA LEU A 81 -5.75 14.10 -22.50
C LEU A 81 -4.28 13.72 -22.75
N LYS A 82 -3.89 13.59 -24.03
CA LYS A 82 -2.49 13.32 -24.40
C LYS A 82 -1.58 14.47 -24.00
N ALA A 83 -1.98 15.72 -24.22
CA ALA A 83 -1.19 16.89 -23.85
C ALA A 83 -1.01 17.01 -22.33
N GLU A 84 -2.07 16.79 -21.54
CA GLU A 84 -2.00 16.76 -20.07
C GLU A 84 -1.05 15.64 -19.58
N PHE A 85 -1.17 14.45 -20.17
CA PHE A 85 -0.30 13.33 -19.85
C PHE A 85 1.16 13.63 -20.19
N VAL A 86 1.46 14.20 -21.36
CA VAL A 86 2.83 14.58 -21.74
C VAL A 86 3.37 15.63 -20.79
N ALA A 87 2.58 16.64 -20.40
CA ALA A 87 3.01 17.64 -19.43
C ALA A 87 3.41 16.99 -18.09
N LYS A 88 2.60 16.06 -17.56
CA LYS A 88 2.93 15.30 -16.35
C LYS A 88 4.21 14.47 -16.52
N GLN A 89 4.40 13.84 -17.67
CA GLN A 89 5.59 13.05 -17.98
C GLN A 89 6.86 13.91 -18.15
N CYS A 90 6.73 15.14 -18.65
CA CYS A 90 7.84 16.09 -18.70
C CYS A 90 8.29 16.52 -17.29
N GLU A 91 7.35 16.77 -16.38
CA GLU A 91 7.68 17.08 -14.98
C GLU A 91 8.38 15.89 -14.29
N TYR A 92 7.86 14.67 -14.52
CA TYR A 92 8.53 13.45 -14.05
C TYR A 92 9.93 13.30 -14.66
N ALA A 93 10.10 13.47 -15.97
CA ALA A 93 11.40 13.35 -16.63
C ALA A 93 12.44 14.33 -16.06
N LYS A 94 12.04 15.57 -15.75
CA LYS A 94 12.91 16.58 -15.12
C LYS A 94 13.31 16.15 -13.71
N GLY A 95 12.35 15.72 -12.89
CA GLY A 95 12.61 15.21 -11.53
C GLY A 95 13.58 14.03 -11.53
N LEU A 96 13.34 13.06 -12.42
CA LEU A 96 14.20 11.89 -12.59
C LEU A 96 15.60 12.28 -13.05
N VAL A 97 15.73 13.13 -14.07
CA VAL A 97 17.05 13.60 -14.57
C VAL A 97 17.80 14.36 -13.47
N GLN A 98 17.10 15.19 -12.68
CA GLN A 98 17.69 15.89 -11.55
C GLN A 98 18.20 14.91 -10.47
N ALA A 99 17.46 13.86 -10.17
CA ALA A 99 17.89 12.80 -9.24
C ALA A 99 19.08 12.00 -9.77
N ILE A 100 19.19 11.85 -11.10
CA ILE A 100 20.27 11.14 -11.79
C ILE A 100 21.55 11.99 -11.85
N MET A 101 21.43 13.29 -12.12
CA MET A 101 22.53 14.24 -12.32
C MET A 101 23.17 14.70 -10.99
N LYS A 102 23.65 13.73 -10.20
CA LYS A 102 24.21 13.97 -8.87
C LYS A 102 25.44 14.85 -8.90
N ASN A 103 25.49 15.82 -7.98
CA ASN A 103 26.55 16.83 -7.89
C ASN A 103 26.72 17.69 -9.16
N ILE A 104 25.71 17.70 -10.05
CA ILE A 104 25.63 18.62 -11.18
C ILE A 104 24.49 19.58 -10.91
N LEU A 105 24.75 20.88 -11.03
CA LEU A 105 23.70 21.88 -10.88
C LEU A 105 22.77 21.81 -12.10
N VAL A 106 21.58 21.25 -11.89
CA VAL A 106 20.52 21.26 -12.89
C VAL A 106 19.87 22.65 -12.91
N THR A 107 19.76 23.21 -14.11
CA THR A 107 19.20 24.55 -14.35
C THR A 107 18.01 24.44 -15.30
N GLN A 108 17.26 25.53 -15.45
CA GLN A 108 16.15 25.61 -16.40
C GLN A 108 16.54 25.25 -17.85
N GLU A 109 17.80 25.48 -18.25
CA GLU A 109 18.29 25.08 -19.58
C GLU A 109 18.32 23.55 -19.73
N HIS A 110 18.73 22.83 -18.68
CA HIS A 110 18.68 21.37 -18.65
C HIS A 110 17.23 20.87 -18.72
N ASP A 111 16.34 21.45 -17.90
CA ASP A 111 14.91 21.11 -17.90
C ASP A 111 14.26 21.33 -19.28
N SER A 112 14.70 22.35 -20.00
CA SER A 112 14.21 22.67 -21.35
C SER A 112 14.62 21.61 -22.37
N VAL A 113 15.86 21.11 -22.28
CA VAL A 113 16.34 19.98 -23.11
C VAL A 113 15.55 18.71 -22.81
N VAL A 114 15.39 18.38 -21.53
CA VAL A 114 14.67 17.18 -21.08
C VAL A 114 13.20 17.22 -21.52
N SER A 115 12.51 18.34 -21.32
CA SER A 115 11.11 18.51 -21.73
C SER A 115 10.96 18.32 -23.24
N ARG A 116 11.80 19.00 -24.03
CA ARG A 116 11.75 18.92 -25.50
C ARG A 116 11.99 17.50 -26.00
N CYS A 117 12.99 16.79 -25.46
CA CYS A 117 13.27 15.40 -25.83
C CYS A 117 12.14 14.46 -25.39
N THR A 118 11.52 14.70 -24.23
CA THR A 118 10.37 13.93 -23.73
C THR A 118 9.15 14.13 -24.64
N GLU A 119 8.86 15.37 -25.04
CA GLU A 119 7.78 15.68 -26.00
C GLU A 119 8.00 14.99 -27.35
N GLN A 120 9.24 14.99 -27.87
CA GLN A 120 9.58 14.30 -29.12
C GLN A 120 9.41 12.77 -29.01
N MET A 121 9.81 12.18 -27.89
CA MET A 121 9.58 10.76 -27.60
C MET A 121 8.08 10.44 -27.63
N PHE A 122 7.25 11.20 -26.91
CA PHE A 122 5.81 10.96 -26.87
C PHE A 122 5.10 11.26 -28.21
N ALA A 123 5.55 12.26 -28.97
CA ALA A 123 5.04 12.52 -30.31
C ALA A 123 5.22 11.28 -31.21
N GLN A 124 6.39 10.62 -31.14
CA GLN A 124 6.62 9.37 -31.85
C GLN A 124 5.78 8.22 -31.31
N VAL A 125 5.52 8.18 -29.99
CA VAL A 125 4.62 7.18 -29.39
C VAL A 125 3.21 7.32 -29.97
N PHE A 126 2.62 8.50 -29.95
CA PHE A 126 1.25 8.74 -30.40
C PHE A 126 1.08 8.71 -31.91
N ALA A 127 2.17 8.83 -32.69
CA ALA A 127 2.16 8.61 -34.13
C ALA A 127 2.06 7.11 -34.51
N GLN A 128 2.26 6.17 -33.57
CA GLN A 128 2.08 4.75 -33.84
C GLN A 128 0.61 4.44 -34.21
N LYS A 129 0.38 3.50 -35.14
CA LYS A 129 -0.99 3.03 -35.46
C LYS A 129 -1.63 2.26 -34.30
N ARG A 130 -0.80 1.62 -33.47
CA ARG A 130 -1.17 0.84 -32.29
C ARG A 130 -0.05 0.98 -31.28
N LEU A 131 -0.35 1.02 -29.99
CA LEU A 131 0.64 1.09 -28.93
C LEU A 131 1.41 -0.24 -28.82
N LYS A 132 2.43 -0.41 -29.67
CA LYS A 132 3.28 -1.61 -29.70
C LYS A 132 4.58 -1.39 -28.93
N LYS A 133 5.15 -0.18 -29.02
CA LYS A 133 6.34 0.21 -28.27
C LYS A 133 5.95 1.20 -27.17
N GLN A 134 6.26 0.87 -25.93
CA GLN A 134 6.19 1.80 -24.81
C GLN A 134 7.39 2.76 -24.86
N PRO A 135 7.22 4.05 -24.53
CA PRO A 135 8.33 4.95 -24.23
C PRO A 135 9.08 4.44 -23.00
N THR A 136 10.37 4.72 -22.93
CA THR A 136 11.27 4.25 -21.86
C THR A 136 12.35 5.28 -21.59
N LEU A 137 13.03 5.17 -20.45
CA LEU A 137 14.19 6.02 -20.17
C LEU A 137 15.30 5.86 -21.22
N LEU A 138 15.45 4.65 -21.78
CA LEU A 138 16.38 4.40 -22.89
C LEU A 138 16.02 5.24 -24.12
N TRP A 139 14.73 5.28 -24.49
CA TRP A 139 14.27 6.10 -25.62
C TRP A 139 14.45 7.60 -25.35
N LEU A 140 14.18 8.08 -24.13
CA LEU A 140 14.48 9.47 -23.78
C LEU A 140 15.97 9.79 -23.98
N ARG A 141 16.88 8.91 -23.55
CA ARG A 141 18.33 9.08 -23.78
C ARG A 141 18.68 9.08 -25.27
N GLU A 142 18.01 8.26 -26.09
CA GLU A 142 18.19 8.27 -27.56
C GLU A 142 17.77 9.62 -28.18
N GLU A 143 16.65 10.21 -27.75
CA GLU A 143 16.25 11.55 -28.24
C GLU A 143 17.24 12.64 -27.83
N ILE A 144 17.75 12.59 -26.59
CA ILE A 144 18.81 13.50 -26.13
C ILE A 144 20.10 13.30 -26.93
N GLY A 145 20.43 12.06 -27.29
CA GLY A 145 21.56 11.73 -28.16
C GLY A 145 21.42 12.35 -29.56
N LYS A 146 20.23 12.28 -30.16
CA LYS A 146 19.96 12.95 -31.46
C LYS A 146 20.13 14.46 -31.37
N GLU A 147 19.66 15.06 -30.28
CA GLU A 147 19.84 16.50 -30.06
C GLU A 147 21.32 16.87 -29.91
N LEU A 148 22.08 16.05 -29.17
CA LEU A 148 23.52 16.19 -29.01
C LEU A 148 24.30 16.04 -30.33
N GLU A 149 23.84 15.22 -31.27
CA GLU A 149 24.44 15.09 -32.60
C GLU A 149 24.16 16.30 -33.51
N GLN A 150 23.03 16.97 -33.30
CA GLN A 150 22.58 18.09 -34.13
C GLN A 150 23.06 19.45 -33.62
N VAL A 151 23.49 19.52 -32.35
CA VAL A 151 23.94 20.76 -31.71
C VAL A 151 25.18 21.32 -32.41
N ARG A 152 25.21 22.64 -32.59
CA ARG A 152 26.32 23.35 -33.25
C ARG A 152 26.99 24.38 -32.33
N HIS A 153 26.31 24.76 -31.26
CA HIS A 153 26.79 25.75 -30.31
C HIS A 153 27.42 25.03 -29.11
N ALA A 154 28.65 25.41 -28.77
CA ALA A 154 29.39 24.78 -27.66
C ALA A 154 28.70 24.95 -26.30
N HIS A 155 27.93 26.03 -26.11
CA HIS A 155 27.14 26.27 -24.91
C HIS A 155 26.05 25.21 -24.73
N ASP A 156 25.21 25.03 -25.76
CA ASP A 156 24.14 24.03 -25.75
C ASP A 156 24.71 22.61 -25.61
N GLU A 157 25.83 22.31 -26.28
CA GLU A 157 26.51 21.01 -26.14
C GLU A 157 26.95 20.74 -24.70
N ALA A 158 27.47 21.76 -24.01
CA ALA A 158 27.89 21.66 -22.62
C ALA A 158 26.72 21.43 -21.64
N ILE A 159 25.49 21.75 -22.04
CA ILE A 159 24.26 21.47 -21.28
C ILE A 159 23.72 20.06 -21.59
N ILE A 160 23.68 19.68 -22.87
CA ILE A 160 23.08 18.41 -23.31
C ILE A 160 23.96 17.21 -22.93
N ARG A 161 25.28 17.34 -23.11
CA ARG A 161 26.24 16.22 -22.91
C ARG A 161 26.24 15.66 -21.48
N PRO A 162 26.22 16.46 -20.40
CA PRO A 162 26.07 15.95 -19.04
C PRO A 162 24.79 15.13 -18.83
N ILE A 163 23.66 15.54 -19.40
CA ILE A 163 22.39 14.80 -19.29
C ILE A 163 22.54 13.43 -19.97
N TYR A 164 23.01 13.41 -21.22
CA TYR A 164 23.20 12.18 -21.99
C TYR A 164 24.14 11.17 -21.30
N ASN A 165 25.26 11.66 -20.76
CA ASN A 165 26.25 10.83 -20.07
C ASN A 165 25.69 10.31 -18.73
N SER A 166 24.98 11.14 -17.96
CA SER A 166 24.45 10.74 -16.65
C SER A 166 23.37 9.66 -16.78
N LEU A 167 22.57 9.72 -17.85
CA LEU A 167 21.54 8.70 -18.15
C LEU A 167 22.12 7.34 -18.55
N GLU A 168 23.40 7.24 -18.92
CA GLU A 168 24.01 5.98 -19.36
C GLU A 168 23.91 4.89 -18.29
N GLU A 169 24.19 5.23 -17.03
CA GLU A 169 24.16 4.31 -15.90
C GLU A 169 22.79 3.64 -15.70
N TYR A 170 21.71 4.39 -16.00
CA TYR A 170 20.32 3.97 -15.81
C TYR A 170 19.68 3.38 -17.07
N THR A 171 20.43 3.29 -18.18
CA THR A 171 19.90 2.83 -19.47
C THR A 171 20.66 1.62 -19.97
N THR A 172 21.93 1.79 -20.32
CA THR A 172 22.81 0.72 -20.82
C THR A 172 23.81 0.23 -19.77
N GLY A 173 23.94 0.97 -18.66
CA GLY A 173 24.83 0.68 -17.55
C GLY A 173 24.31 -0.38 -16.58
N SER A 174 24.77 -0.29 -15.33
CA SER A 174 24.51 -1.33 -14.33
C SER A 174 23.10 -1.25 -13.73
N CYS A 175 22.51 -0.05 -13.69
CA CYS A 175 21.23 0.25 -13.05
C CYS A 175 20.05 0.33 -14.04
N ASP A 176 19.84 -0.73 -14.82
CA ASP A 176 18.87 -0.77 -15.93
C ASP A 176 17.40 -1.05 -15.52
N MET A 177 17.10 -1.15 -14.22
CA MET A 177 15.74 -1.45 -13.75
C MET A 177 14.67 -0.43 -14.22
N LEU A 178 15.08 0.78 -14.60
CA LEU A 178 14.20 1.85 -15.10
C LEU A 178 14.21 2.00 -16.64
N ALA A 179 15.05 1.24 -17.33
CA ALA A 179 15.39 1.44 -18.73
C ALA A 179 14.42 0.79 -19.73
N HIS A 180 13.66 -0.20 -19.27
CA HIS A 180 12.92 -1.13 -20.13
C HIS A 180 11.43 -1.09 -19.84
N PRO A 181 10.58 -1.54 -20.79
CA PRO A 181 9.15 -1.69 -20.52
C PRO A 181 8.94 -2.60 -19.32
N THR A 182 7.94 -2.29 -18.51
CA THR A 182 7.67 -3.14 -17.35
C THR A 182 7.21 -4.52 -17.80
N ASN A 183 7.71 -5.53 -17.12
CA ASN A 183 7.46 -6.92 -17.42
C ASN A 183 6.66 -7.66 -16.33
N ILE A 184 6.18 -6.96 -15.31
CA ILE A 184 5.26 -7.51 -14.30
C ILE A 184 3.89 -6.84 -14.43
N LYS A 185 2.81 -7.61 -14.28
CA LYS A 185 1.43 -7.11 -14.40
C LYS A 185 1.13 -6.13 -13.26
N PHE A 186 0.97 -4.85 -13.58
CA PHE A 186 0.67 -3.77 -12.63
C PHE A 186 -0.76 -3.67 -12.12
N GLN A 187 -1.68 -4.45 -12.67
CA GLN A 187 -3.10 -4.39 -12.31
C GLN A 187 -3.34 -5.22 -11.04
N ASN A 188 -2.70 -4.83 -9.95
CA ASN A 188 -2.83 -5.49 -8.66
C ASN A 188 -3.12 -4.46 -7.57
N ARG A 189 -3.97 -4.86 -6.60
CA ARG A 189 -4.29 -4.03 -5.44
C ARG A 189 -3.13 -3.98 -4.46
N LEU A 190 -2.29 -5.00 -4.38
CA LEU A 190 -1.11 -5.02 -3.50
C LEU A 190 0.15 -5.03 -4.33
N VAL A 191 0.97 -3.98 -4.21
CA VAL A 191 2.24 -3.83 -4.91
C VAL A 191 3.34 -3.50 -3.91
N GLY A 192 4.38 -4.31 -3.82
CA GLY A 192 5.59 -4.02 -3.04
C GLY A 192 6.77 -3.64 -3.91
N PHE A 193 7.63 -2.76 -3.41
CA PHE A 193 8.88 -2.34 -4.04
C PHE A 193 10.04 -2.61 -3.08
N GLY A 194 10.83 -3.63 -3.41
CA GLY A 194 12.04 -4.00 -2.68
C GLY A 194 13.22 -3.15 -3.13
N MET A 195 13.92 -2.53 -2.17
CA MET A 195 15.03 -1.61 -2.45
C MET A 195 16.37 -2.04 -1.83
N CYS A 196 16.42 -3.20 -1.17
CA CYS A 196 17.59 -3.58 -0.35
C CYS A 196 18.92 -3.62 -1.11
N ASN A 197 18.92 -4.01 -2.39
CA ASN A 197 20.12 -4.08 -3.22
C ASN A 197 20.22 -2.94 -4.23
N VAL A 198 19.36 -1.92 -4.13
CA VAL A 198 19.52 -0.71 -4.94
C VAL A 198 20.72 0.07 -4.39
N PRO A 199 21.74 0.39 -5.20
CA PRO A 199 22.87 1.18 -4.73
C PRO A 199 22.40 2.54 -4.20
N GLU A 200 22.91 3.01 -3.07
CA GLU A 200 22.50 4.29 -2.45
C GLU A 200 22.51 5.47 -3.44
N ASN A 201 23.44 5.45 -4.39
CA ASN A 201 23.55 6.48 -5.42
C ASN A 201 22.39 6.48 -6.43
N ASN A 202 21.53 5.47 -6.44
CA ASN A 202 20.41 5.33 -7.37
C ASN A 202 19.06 5.43 -6.66
N TRP A 203 19.05 5.51 -5.32
CA TRP A 203 17.83 5.56 -4.51
C TRP A 203 16.89 6.69 -4.90
N GLU A 204 17.40 7.91 -5.07
CA GLU A 204 16.55 9.07 -5.41
C GLU A 204 15.82 8.88 -6.74
N ALA A 205 16.50 8.36 -7.77
CA ALA A 205 15.88 8.09 -9.08
C ALA A 205 14.85 6.95 -9.01
N VAL A 206 15.14 5.91 -8.22
CA VAL A 206 14.18 4.82 -7.98
C VAL A 206 12.96 5.31 -7.21
N MET A 207 13.18 6.07 -6.14
CA MET A 207 12.11 6.69 -5.35
C MET A 207 11.24 7.61 -6.19
N ASP A 208 11.84 8.40 -7.08
CA ASP A 208 11.10 9.28 -8.01
C ASP A 208 10.16 8.47 -8.90
N THR A 209 10.68 7.36 -9.45
CA THR A 209 9.89 6.46 -10.28
C THR A 209 8.74 5.81 -9.50
N VAL A 210 8.99 5.34 -8.27
CA VAL A 210 7.94 4.70 -7.46
C VAL A 210 6.87 5.71 -7.03
N LEU A 211 7.26 6.94 -6.65
CA LEU A 211 6.31 7.98 -6.28
C LEU A 211 5.51 8.49 -7.48
N HIS A 212 6.11 8.57 -8.67
CA HIS A 212 5.41 8.85 -9.92
C HIS A 212 4.39 7.76 -10.26
N TYR A 213 4.77 6.49 -10.12
CA TYR A 213 3.84 5.36 -10.25
C TYR A 213 2.66 5.50 -9.28
N LEU A 214 2.93 5.76 -8.02
CA LEU A 214 1.92 5.96 -6.98
C LEU A 214 0.98 7.14 -7.30
N SER A 215 1.53 8.28 -7.73
CA SER A 215 0.71 9.43 -8.16
C SER A 215 -0.23 9.07 -9.29
N THR A 216 0.26 8.34 -10.30
CA THR A 216 -0.56 7.89 -11.43
C THR A 216 -1.65 6.92 -10.97
N ARG A 217 -1.35 6.04 -10.00
CA ARG A 217 -2.33 5.15 -9.39
C ARG A 217 -3.40 5.90 -8.60
N MET A 218 -3.01 6.93 -7.85
CA MET A 218 -3.93 7.80 -7.11
C MET A 218 -4.88 8.55 -8.05
N ASP A 219 -4.38 9.10 -9.16
CA ASP A 219 -5.23 9.81 -10.13
C ASP A 219 -6.29 8.88 -10.73
N TYR A 220 -5.93 7.63 -11.02
CA TYR A 220 -6.87 6.60 -11.46
C TYR A 220 -7.89 6.25 -10.37
N ASN A 221 -7.43 5.96 -9.16
CA ASN A 221 -8.29 5.56 -8.04
C ASN A 221 -9.23 6.68 -7.57
N LYS A 222 -8.82 7.94 -7.71
CA LYS A 222 -9.67 9.11 -7.46
C LYS A 222 -10.91 9.11 -8.35
N LYS A 223 -10.79 8.71 -9.63
CA LYS A 223 -11.95 8.56 -10.53
C LYS A 223 -12.90 7.45 -10.05
N LEU A 224 -12.37 6.44 -9.38
CA LEU A 224 -13.11 5.29 -8.84
C LEU A 224 -13.56 5.46 -7.38
N GLN A 225 -13.27 6.60 -6.74
CA GLN A 225 -13.50 6.84 -5.30
C GLN A 225 -12.86 5.77 -4.39
N LYS A 226 -11.70 5.25 -4.79
CA LYS A 226 -10.89 4.29 -4.02
C LYS A 226 -9.70 4.99 -3.38
N ALA A 227 -9.34 4.61 -2.15
CA ALA A 227 -8.13 5.13 -1.54
C ALA A 227 -6.89 4.39 -2.05
N THR A 228 -5.72 5.02 -1.90
CA THR A 228 -4.43 4.37 -2.17
C THR A 228 -3.52 4.52 -0.96
N HIS A 229 -3.11 3.41 -0.38
CA HIS A 229 -2.27 3.34 0.81
C HIS A 229 -0.82 3.25 0.37
N LEU A 230 0.03 4.16 0.86
CA LEU A 230 1.48 4.06 0.79
C LEU A 230 2.00 3.67 2.17
N VAL A 231 2.51 2.45 2.28
CA VAL A 231 3.17 1.94 3.47
C VAL A 231 4.67 2.04 3.25
N VAL A 232 5.37 2.83 4.05
CA VAL A 232 6.83 2.98 3.97
C VAL A 232 7.44 2.32 5.18
N ASP A 233 8.03 1.14 4.98
CA ASP A 233 8.80 0.51 6.04
C ASP A 233 10.19 1.13 6.16
N GLU A 234 10.74 1.11 7.37
CA GLU A 234 12.03 1.71 7.71
C GLU A 234 12.22 3.12 7.12
N ALA A 235 11.22 3.99 7.29
CA ALA A 235 11.18 5.33 6.70
C ALA A 235 12.41 6.18 7.05
N GLN A 236 13.13 5.88 8.15
CA GLN A 236 14.40 6.53 8.44
C GLN A 236 15.49 6.22 7.42
N VAL A 237 15.54 5.00 6.86
CA VAL A 237 16.51 4.62 5.81
C VAL A 237 16.25 5.42 4.54
N VAL A 238 14.98 5.51 4.13
CA VAL A 238 14.57 6.33 2.98
C VAL A 238 14.87 7.81 3.21
N SER A 239 14.81 8.27 4.47
CA SER A 239 14.97 9.67 4.84
C SER A 239 16.42 10.08 5.14
N GLU A 240 17.40 9.18 4.99
CA GLU A 240 18.84 9.52 5.16
C GLU A 240 19.34 10.44 4.04
N LYS A 241 18.76 10.33 2.83
CA LYS A 241 19.09 11.22 1.71
C LYS A 241 18.11 12.41 1.71
N PRO A 242 18.60 13.66 1.69
CA PRO A 242 17.74 14.85 1.71
C PRO A 242 16.69 14.86 0.60
N GLY A 243 17.05 14.48 -0.64
CA GLY A 243 16.11 14.44 -1.76
C GLY A 243 14.96 13.46 -1.51
N SER A 244 15.27 12.23 -1.10
CA SER A 244 14.25 11.22 -0.79
C SER A 244 13.36 11.60 0.41
N ALA A 245 13.94 12.24 1.43
CA ALA A 245 13.18 12.76 2.57
C ALA A 245 12.18 13.86 2.15
N ASP A 246 12.60 14.80 1.30
CA ASP A 246 11.74 15.85 0.78
C ASP A 246 10.60 15.27 -0.07
N MET A 247 10.88 14.24 -0.88
CA MET A 247 9.89 13.53 -1.68
C MET A 247 8.83 12.85 -0.80
N LEU A 248 9.23 12.16 0.27
CA LEU A 248 8.30 11.55 1.23
C LEU A 248 7.45 12.60 1.96
N ASN A 249 8.05 13.72 2.36
CA ASN A 249 7.29 14.80 2.99
C ASN A 249 6.28 15.43 2.02
N ASN A 250 6.67 15.65 0.77
CA ASN A 250 5.77 16.14 -0.27
C ASN A 250 4.63 15.15 -0.53
N ALA A 251 4.92 13.85 -0.56
CA ALA A 251 3.89 12.80 -0.65
C ALA A 251 2.87 12.92 0.49
N VAL A 252 3.31 13.01 1.75
CA VAL A 252 2.40 13.16 2.90
C VAL A 252 1.53 14.42 2.82
N ILE A 253 2.08 15.54 2.36
CA ILE A 253 1.32 16.80 2.24
C ILE A 253 0.32 16.75 1.08
N THR A 254 0.72 16.18 -0.06
CA THR A 254 -0.04 16.25 -1.31
C THR A 254 -1.07 15.13 -1.44
N PHE A 255 -0.70 13.90 -1.13
CA PHE A 255 -1.51 12.71 -1.39
C PHE A 255 -2.83 12.70 -0.63
N ARG A 256 -2.90 13.37 0.52
CA ARG A 256 -4.16 13.62 1.24
C ARG A 256 -5.27 14.16 0.33
N LYS A 257 -4.94 15.06 -0.59
CA LYS A 257 -5.92 15.72 -1.49
C LYS A 257 -6.47 14.77 -2.56
N PHE A 258 -5.83 13.62 -2.74
CA PHE A 258 -6.13 12.66 -3.81
C PHE A 258 -6.61 11.31 -3.26
N GLY A 259 -7.04 11.25 -1.99
CA GLY A 259 -7.46 9.99 -1.35
C GLY A 259 -6.29 9.07 -0.95
N GLY A 260 -5.07 9.62 -0.93
CA GLY A 260 -3.89 8.89 -0.49
C GLY A 260 -3.79 8.82 1.03
N ILE A 261 -3.45 7.63 1.52
CA ILE A 261 -3.18 7.33 2.93
C ILE A 261 -1.71 6.96 3.02
N VAL A 262 -0.97 7.52 3.98
CA VAL A 262 0.48 7.26 4.09
C VAL A 262 0.75 6.78 5.50
N THR A 263 1.37 5.61 5.63
CA THR A 263 1.79 5.03 6.89
C THR A 263 3.30 4.89 6.88
N LEU A 264 3.98 5.62 7.77
CA LEU A 264 5.44 5.58 7.92
C LEU A 264 5.79 4.67 9.10
N ALA A 265 6.66 3.69 8.88
CA ALA A 265 7.16 2.82 9.94
C ALA A 265 8.63 3.11 10.24
N MET A 266 8.99 3.19 11.52
CA MET A 266 10.35 3.51 11.95
C MET A 266 10.75 2.81 13.24
N GLN A 267 12.05 2.66 13.47
CA GLN A 267 12.55 1.98 14.67
C GLN A 267 12.77 2.89 15.86
N ASN A 268 13.37 4.06 15.64
CA ASN A 268 13.88 4.90 16.70
C ASN A 268 13.25 6.30 16.66
N VAL A 269 12.37 6.60 17.63
CA VAL A 269 11.79 7.94 17.80
C VAL A 269 12.88 9.00 17.94
N VAL A 270 13.92 8.77 18.73
CA VAL A 270 14.97 9.78 19.00
C VAL A 270 15.74 10.14 17.72
N ALA A 271 16.05 9.14 16.88
CA ALA A 271 16.67 9.39 15.59
C ALA A 271 15.74 10.20 14.66
N ALA A 272 14.44 9.93 14.69
CA ALA A 272 13.46 10.72 13.95
C ALA A 272 13.36 12.16 14.50
N LEU A 273 13.43 12.35 15.82
CA LEU A 273 13.40 13.69 16.46
C LEU A 273 14.60 14.56 16.10
N ALA A 274 15.75 13.97 15.78
CA ALA A 274 16.92 14.72 15.34
C ALA A 274 16.73 15.37 13.96
N ASN A 275 15.80 14.89 13.14
CA ASN A 275 15.52 15.41 11.81
C ASN A 275 14.26 16.29 11.83
N LYS A 276 14.42 17.60 11.58
CA LYS A 276 13.30 18.55 11.55
C LYS A 276 12.17 18.11 10.61
N LYS A 277 12.50 17.48 9.48
CA LYS A 277 11.52 17.03 8.49
C LYS A 277 10.68 15.87 9.01
N MET A 278 11.31 14.97 9.75
CA MET A 278 10.62 13.86 10.42
C MET A 278 9.71 14.36 11.54
N VAL A 279 10.10 15.41 12.27
CA VAL A 279 9.22 16.07 13.26
C VAL A 279 7.98 16.67 12.57
N GLU A 280 8.15 17.36 11.44
CA GLU A 280 7.02 17.86 10.64
C GLU A 280 6.10 16.72 10.18
N LEU A 281 6.68 15.61 9.71
CA LEU A 281 5.93 14.41 9.31
C LEU A 281 5.12 13.83 10.50
N PHE A 282 5.73 13.72 11.67
CA PHE A 282 5.06 13.26 12.90
C PHE A 282 3.86 14.13 13.26
N GLN A 283 4.02 15.45 13.22
CA GLN A 283 2.95 16.40 13.52
C GLN A 283 1.81 16.31 12.49
N ASN A 284 2.15 16.03 11.24
CA ASN A 284 1.20 15.81 10.15
C ASN A 284 0.54 14.42 10.16
N CYS A 285 0.82 13.52 11.12
CA CYS A 285 0.13 12.25 11.24
C CYS A 285 -0.87 12.28 12.41
N SER A 286 -2.17 12.13 12.12
CA SER A 286 -3.22 12.03 13.15
C SER A 286 -3.23 10.68 13.85
N TYR A 287 -2.83 9.61 13.14
CA TYR A 287 -2.64 8.28 13.71
C TYR A 287 -1.17 8.09 14.08
N LYS A 288 -0.93 7.71 15.33
CA LYS A 288 0.40 7.34 15.81
C LYS A 288 0.30 6.04 16.60
N CYS A 289 1.12 5.07 16.29
CA CYS A 289 1.23 3.82 17.02
C CYS A 289 2.65 3.71 17.57
N PHE A 290 2.75 3.55 18.88
CA PHE A 290 4.01 3.33 19.59
C PHE A 290 3.96 1.92 20.17
N LEU A 291 4.81 1.04 19.67
CA LEU A 291 5.13 -0.23 20.33
C LEU A 291 6.15 0.02 21.43
N ASP A 292 6.61 -1.05 22.08
CA ASP A 292 7.74 -0.97 23.01
C ASP A 292 8.90 -0.15 22.42
N GLN A 293 9.42 0.79 23.22
CA GLN A 293 10.47 1.73 22.83
C GLN A 293 11.84 1.38 23.43
N GLY A 294 11.99 0.24 24.11
CA GLY A 294 13.30 -0.27 24.51
C GLY A 294 14.05 0.64 25.50
N GLY A 295 13.32 1.42 26.29
CA GLY A 295 13.88 2.31 27.31
C GLY A 295 14.21 3.73 26.83
N VAL A 296 13.64 4.20 25.72
CA VAL A 296 13.66 5.63 25.33
C VAL A 296 13.19 6.50 26.50
N ASP A 297 13.84 7.66 26.69
CA ASP A 297 13.49 8.60 27.74
C ASP A 297 12.07 9.17 27.55
N ALA A 298 11.32 9.22 28.65
CA ALA A 298 9.96 9.74 28.68
C ALA A 298 9.87 11.20 28.24
N GLN A 299 10.89 11.98 28.60
CA GLN A 299 10.92 13.40 28.27
C GLN A 299 11.02 13.62 26.76
N SER A 300 11.90 12.88 26.08
CA SER A 300 12.07 12.99 24.62
C SER A 300 10.81 12.62 23.84
N LEU A 301 10.07 11.59 24.26
CA LEU A 301 8.82 11.23 23.59
C LEU A 301 7.69 12.24 23.89
N ALA A 302 7.64 12.77 25.12
CA ALA A 302 6.65 13.75 25.52
C ALA A 302 6.74 15.08 24.73
N GLU A 303 7.92 15.42 24.21
CA GLU A 303 8.12 16.61 23.37
C GLU A 303 7.27 16.60 22.09
N ILE A 304 7.00 15.41 21.53
CA ILE A 304 6.20 15.26 20.30
C ILE A 304 4.83 14.64 20.52
N GLN A 305 4.67 13.85 21.59
CA GLN A 305 3.42 13.21 21.90
C GLN A 305 3.23 13.18 23.42
N PRO A 306 2.38 14.07 23.98
CA PRO A 306 2.08 14.01 25.39
C PRO A 306 1.34 12.70 25.69
N LEU A 307 1.88 11.95 26.64
CA LEU A 307 1.33 10.69 27.16
C LEU A 307 1.23 10.78 28.69
N SER A 308 0.23 10.14 29.27
CA SER A 308 0.15 9.96 30.72
C SER A 308 1.23 8.99 31.22
N GLU A 309 1.57 9.03 32.51
CA GLU A 309 2.53 8.07 33.09
C GLU A 309 2.11 6.60 32.90
N ARG A 310 0.80 6.33 32.83
CA ARG A 310 0.29 4.97 32.57
C ARG A 310 0.52 4.56 31.13
N GLU A 311 0.26 5.47 30.18
CA GLU A 311 0.49 5.23 28.75
C GLU A 311 1.98 5.06 28.46
N PHE A 312 2.82 5.92 29.02
CA PHE A 312 4.26 5.82 28.87
C PHE A 312 4.81 4.49 29.42
N ARG A 313 4.33 4.05 30.60
CA ARG A 313 4.72 2.75 31.16
C ARG A 313 4.37 1.56 30.25
N ALA A 314 3.32 1.67 29.44
CA ALA A 314 2.97 0.61 28.49
C ALA A 314 4.03 0.44 27.38
N LEU A 315 4.81 1.49 27.10
CA LEU A 315 5.91 1.49 26.11
C LEU A 315 7.22 0.91 26.64
N GLY A 316 7.27 0.42 27.88
CA GLY A 316 8.44 -0.19 28.51
C GLY A 316 8.17 -1.57 29.11
N THR A 317 7.11 -2.26 28.68
CA THR A 317 6.69 -3.55 29.25
C THR A 317 7.57 -4.73 28.82
N GLY A 318 8.36 -4.58 27.75
CA GLY A 318 9.18 -5.66 27.20
C GLY A 318 8.38 -6.72 26.44
N LYS A 319 7.08 -6.51 26.21
CA LYS A 319 6.18 -7.48 25.56
C LYS A 319 5.94 -7.10 24.10
N PRO A 320 6.41 -7.90 23.12
CA PRO A 320 6.17 -7.63 21.71
C PRO A 320 4.67 -7.62 21.37
N GLY A 321 4.27 -6.67 20.52
CA GLY A 321 2.89 -6.49 20.06
C GLY A 321 1.98 -5.72 21.03
N GLU A 322 2.47 -5.29 22.20
CA GLU A 322 1.77 -4.36 23.09
C GLU A 322 2.24 -2.92 22.86
N GLY A 323 1.36 -1.95 23.05
CA GLY A 323 1.71 -0.55 22.83
C GLY A 323 0.59 0.45 23.08
N VAL A 324 0.80 1.66 22.57
CA VAL A 324 -0.10 2.81 22.65
C VAL A 324 -0.47 3.26 21.24
N ILE A 325 -1.77 3.39 20.98
CA ILE A 325 -2.30 4.08 19.80
C ILE A 325 -2.77 5.46 20.23
N VAL A 326 -2.38 6.47 19.47
CA VAL A 326 -2.89 7.83 19.55
C VAL A 326 -3.63 8.12 18.25
N TRP A 327 -4.91 8.45 18.37
CA TRP A 327 -5.72 8.95 17.26
C TRP A 327 -6.28 10.32 17.64
N ASN A 328 -5.73 11.37 17.01
CA ASN A 328 -6.01 12.76 17.39
C ASN A 328 -5.73 13.00 18.89
N LYS A 329 -6.78 13.08 19.72
CA LYS A 329 -6.70 13.30 21.18
C LYS A 329 -6.98 12.04 22.00
N LYS A 330 -7.39 10.95 21.35
CA LYS A 330 -7.71 9.69 22.03
C LYS A 330 -6.44 8.86 22.12
N VAL A 331 -6.18 8.33 23.31
CA VAL A 331 -5.07 7.42 23.58
C VAL A 331 -5.64 6.09 24.03
N VAL A 332 -5.20 5.00 23.40
CA VAL A 332 -5.69 3.64 23.64
C VAL A 332 -4.50 2.71 23.82
N LEU A 333 -4.50 1.94 24.89
CA LEU A 333 -3.57 0.83 25.08
C LEU A 333 -4.05 -0.36 24.27
N PHE A 334 -3.16 -1.03 23.54
CA PHE A 334 -3.53 -2.18 22.73
C PHE A 334 -2.59 -3.37 22.99
N ASN A 335 -3.12 -4.55 22.66
CA ASN A 335 -2.36 -5.79 22.56
C ASN A 335 -2.73 -6.45 21.22
N ALA A 336 -1.77 -6.45 20.29
CA ALA A 336 -1.88 -7.04 18.95
C ALA A 336 -1.06 -8.32 18.82
N ARG A 337 -0.73 -8.98 19.95
CA ARG A 337 0.05 -10.22 19.93
C ARG A 337 -0.75 -11.33 19.27
N ILE A 338 -0.15 -11.94 18.25
CA ILE A 338 -0.67 -13.15 17.61
C ILE A 338 -0.02 -14.36 18.30
N GLU A 339 -0.83 -15.33 18.73
CA GLU A 339 -0.34 -16.58 19.31
C GLU A 339 0.43 -17.42 18.28
N LYS A 340 1.46 -18.16 18.73
CA LYS A 340 2.41 -18.85 17.83
C LYS A 340 1.79 -20.00 17.04
N ASP A 341 0.70 -20.57 17.53
CA ASP A 341 -0.09 -21.64 16.91
C ASP A 341 -1.14 -21.10 15.94
N ASN A 342 -1.35 -19.78 15.89
CA ASN A 342 -2.24 -19.16 14.93
C ASN A 342 -1.65 -19.26 13.50
N ILE A 343 -2.50 -19.64 12.54
CA ILE A 343 -2.13 -19.80 11.13
C ILE A 343 -1.52 -18.54 10.48
N LEU A 344 -1.86 -17.35 10.99
CA LEU A 344 -1.33 -16.07 10.49
C LEU A 344 0.07 -15.78 11.03
N TYR A 345 0.43 -16.31 12.20
CA TYR A 345 1.71 -16.04 12.82
C TYR A 345 2.86 -16.44 11.91
N GLU A 346 2.76 -17.61 11.29
CA GLU A 346 3.77 -18.12 10.36
C GLU A 346 3.95 -17.21 9.14
N LYS A 347 2.84 -16.74 8.56
CA LYS A 347 2.88 -15.89 7.37
C LYS A 347 3.44 -14.50 7.67
N TYR A 348 3.25 -13.99 8.89
CA TYR A 348 3.63 -12.62 9.22
C TYR A 348 5.00 -12.51 9.88
N SER A 349 5.45 -13.57 10.59
CA SER A 349 6.70 -13.55 11.32
C SER A 349 7.90 -13.30 10.39
N THR A 350 8.73 -12.32 10.75
CA THR A 350 9.99 -11.99 10.08
C THR A 350 11.20 -12.56 10.83
N ASN A 351 10.98 -13.31 11.93
CA ASN A 351 12.08 -13.82 12.75
C ASN A 351 12.88 -14.90 12.02
N PHE A 352 14.11 -14.55 11.63
CA PHE A 352 15.04 -15.43 10.92
C PHE A 352 15.31 -16.75 11.65
N HIS A 353 15.55 -16.70 12.96
CA HIS A 353 15.84 -17.89 13.76
C HIS A 353 14.63 -18.82 13.86
N GLU A 354 13.42 -18.28 13.97
CA GLU A 354 12.20 -19.07 13.96
C GLU A 354 11.93 -19.69 12.58
N LYS A 355 12.16 -18.96 11.49
CA LYS A 355 12.07 -19.49 10.12
C LYS A 355 13.07 -20.62 9.88
N ALA A 356 14.31 -20.47 10.33
CA ALA A 356 15.37 -21.47 10.18
C ALA A 356 15.08 -22.76 10.96
N GLN A 357 14.74 -22.64 12.25
CA GLN A 357 14.39 -23.79 13.10
C GLN A 357 13.18 -24.58 12.56
N ARG A 358 12.23 -23.90 11.89
CA ARG A 358 11.08 -24.56 11.25
C ARG A 358 11.48 -25.31 9.98
N LYS A 359 12.28 -24.71 9.10
CA LYS A 359 12.83 -25.41 7.91
C LYS A 359 13.59 -26.67 8.29
N GLU A 360 14.35 -26.64 9.39
CA GLU A 360 15.01 -27.83 9.96
C GLU A 360 14.01 -28.88 10.48
N ARG A 361 12.93 -28.47 11.16
CA ARG A 361 11.88 -29.38 11.62
C ARG A 361 11.09 -30.02 10.47
N ASP A 362 10.78 -29.26 9.43
CA ASP A 362 10.02 -29.77 8.27
C ASP A 362 10.87 -30.69 7.39
N SER A 363 12.16 -30.37 7.21
CA SER A 363 13.12 -31.28 6.57
C SER A 363 13.37 -32.55 7.40
N ALA A 364 13.38 -32.47 8.73
CA ALA A 364 13.45 -33.63 9.63
C ALA A 364 12.16 -34.49 9.61
N ARG A 365 10.99 -33.87 9.44
CA ARG A 365 9.71 -34.58 9.25
C ARG A 365 9.62 -35.29 7.90
N SER A 366 10.17 -34.68 6.84
CA SER A 366 10.24 -35.28 5.49
C SER A 366 11.23 -36.45 5.39
N THR A 367 12.22 -36.50 6.28
CA THR A 367 13.26 -37.56 6.31
C THR A 367 12.98 -38.71 7.29
N SER A 368 11.84 -38.67 8.00
CA SER A 368 11.42 -39.77 8.88
C SER A 368 10.76 -40.89 8.06
N PRO A 369 11.17 -42.18 8.19
CA PRO A 369 10.58 -43.26 7.43
C PRO A 369 9.14 -43.49 7.88
N VAL A 370 8.19 -43.27 6.98
CA VAL A 370 6.78 -43.63 7.19
C VAL A 370 6.71 -45.12 7.49
N ARG A 371 6.30 -45.48 8.72
CA ARG A 371 5.91 -46.85 9.05
C ARG A 371 4.70 -47.20 8.19
N LYS A 372 4.87 -48.17 7.29
CA LYS A 372 3.78 -48.76 6.52
C LYS A 372 2.83 -49.46 7.48
N GLU A 373 1.74 -48.80 7.85
CA GLU A 373 0.55 -49.52 8.30
C GLU A 373 -0.12 -50.13 7.06
N ASN A 374 -0.29 -51.45 7.12
CA ASN A 374 -0.95 -52.24 6.07
C ASN A 374 -2.44 -51.86 6.02
N VAL A 375 -2.79 -50.90 5.18
CA VAL A 375 -4.17 -50.72 4.74
C VAL A 375 -4.36 -51.61 3.50
N THR A 376 -5.20 -52.62 3.66
CA THR A 376 -5.71 -53.48 2.59
C THR A 376 -6.31 -52.62 1.47
N LYS A 377 -5.77 -52.76 0.26
CA LYS A 377 -6.27 -52.12 -0.96
C LYS A 377 -7.68 -52.62 -1.29
N SER A 378 -8.67 -51.74 -1.24
CA SER A 378 -9.84 -51.84 -2.13
C SER A 378 -9.48 -51.16 -3.44
N GLU A 379 -9.74 -51.87 -4.54
CA GLU A 379 -9.56 -51.38 -5.91
C GLU A 379 -10.62 -50.31 -6.21
N GLU A 380 -10.21 -49.04 -6.23
CA GLU A 380 -10.92 -47.99 -6.95
C GLU A 380 -9.90 -47.22 -7.80
N GLU A 381 -10.28 -46.98 -9.05
CA GLU A 381 -9.45 -46.43 -10.13
C GLU A 381 -8.86 -45.06 -9.79
N PRO A 382 -7.65 -44.72 -10.27
CA PRO A 382 -7.06 -43.42 -9.99
C PRO A 382 -7.78 -42.33 -10.80
N GLU A 383 -8.58 -41.50 -10.13
CA GLU A 383 -9.09 -40.27 -10.72
C GLU A 383 -7.93 -39.35 -11.14
N ARG A 384 -7.97 -39.00 -12.42
CA ARG A 384 -7.05 -38.13 -13.13
C ARG A 384 -7.29 -36.69 -12.66
N TRP A 385 -6.38 -36.14 -11.87
CA TRP A 385 -6.39 -34.72 -11.50
C TRP A 385 -5.92 -33.87 -12.69
N GLU A 386 -6.81 -33.64 -13.65
CA GLU A 386 -6.67 -32.57 -14.63
C GLU A 386 -6.94 -31.21 -13.94
N GLU A 387 -6.12 -30.23 -14.29
CA GLU A 387 -6.16 -28.83 -13.85
C GLU A 387 -7.59 -28.27 -13.80
N ARG A 388 -8.13 -28.09 -12.60
CA ARG A 388 -9.29 -27.22 -12.38
C ARG A 388 -8.79 -25.84 -12.01
N VAL A 389 -8.52 -25.03 -13.02
CA VAL A 389 -8.62 -23.58 -12.92
C VAL A 389 -10.04 -23.29 -12.43
N PRO A 390 -10.26 -22.54 -11.33
CA PRO A 390 -11.60 -22.15 -10.95
C PRO A 390 -12.23 -21.40 -12.12
N LEU A 391 -13.40 -21.86 -12.58
CA LEU A 391 -14.23 -21.12 -13.52
C LEU A 391 -14.36 -19.69 -12.99
N GLN A 392 -13.97 -18.72 -13.81
CA GLN A 392 -14.27 -17.31 -13.60
C GLN A 392 -15.73 -17.20 -13.18
N VAL A 393 -15.97 -16.81 -11.93
CA VAL A 393 -17.32 -16.46 -11.49
C VAL A 393 -17.69 -15.23 -12.33
N ALA A 394 -18.54 -15.44 -13.32
CA ALA A 394 -19.08 -14.36 -14.13
C ALA A 394 -19.70 -13.32 -13.18
N TYR A 395 -19.28 -12.07 -13.35
CA TYR A 395 -19.87 -10.90 -12.73
C TYR A 395 -21.40 -11.00 -12.84
N LYS A 396 -22.08 -11.17 -11.70
CA LYS A 396 -23.52 -10.96 -11.62
C LYS A 396 -23.73 -9.45 -11.63
N PRO A 397 -24.53 -8.89 -12.56
CA PRO A 397 -24.95 -7.50 -12.43
C PRO A 397 -25.67 -7.32 -11.09
N GLU A 398 -25.50 -6.14 -10.50
CA GLU A 398 -26.20 -5.72 -9.28
C GLU A 398 -27.71 -6.03 -9.38
N PRO A 399 -28.35 -6.49 -8.29
CA PRO A 399 -29.80 -6.66 -8.31
C PRO A 399 -30.45 -5.30 -8.54
N GLU A 400 -31.22 -5.17 -9.61
CA GLU A 400 -32.06 -3.99 -9.86
C GLU A 400 -33.01 -3.80 -8.67
N MET A 401 -33.07 -2.58 -8.15
CA MET A 401 -34.06 -2.20 -7.15
C MET A 401 -35.47 -2.41 -7.71
N PRO A 402 -36.38 -3.09 -6.99
CA PRO A 402 -37.76 -3.25 -7.45
C PRO A 402 -38.42 -1.88 -7.66
N GLN A 403 -38.98 -1.65 -8.85
CA GLN A 403 -39.63 -0.39 -9.27
C GLN A 403 -40.95 -0.07 -8.52
N ASN A 404 -41.24 -0.79 -7.44
CA ASN A 404 -42.50 -0.76 -6.70
C ASN A 404 -42.30 -0.57 -5.19
N TRP A 405 -41.20 0.09 -4.78
CA TRP A 405 -41.07 0.69 -3.45
C TRP A 405 -41.97 1.95 -3.36
N GLN A 406 -43.25 1.73 -3.07
CA GLN A 406 -44.12 2.78 -2.51
C GLN A 406 -44.03 2.72 -0.99
N GLU A 407 -43.93 3.92 -0.39
CA GLU A 407 -43.95 4.17 1.05
C GLU A 407 -45.20 3.56 1.71
N GLU A 408 -45.08 2.36 2.25
CA GLU A 408 -45.90 1.96 3.39
C GLU A 408 -44.95 1.79 4.58
N LYS A 409 -44.71 2.90 5.29
CA LYS A 409 -44.12 2.86 6.62
C LYS A 409 -45.09 2.05 7.51
N PRO A 410 -44.69 0.89 8.06
CA PRO A 410 -45.48 0.31 9.13
C PRO A 410 -45.50 1.32 10.28
N ASP A 411 -46.65 1.46 10.92
CA ASP A 411 -46.93 2.45 11.97
C ASP A 411 -46.14 2.08 13.26
N VAL A 412 -44.82 2.32 13.26
CA VAL A 412 -43.90 1.92 14.35
C VAL A 412 -44.05 2.79 15.61
N LEU A 413 -44.96 3.78 15.59
CA LEU A 413 -45.13 4.76 16.67
C LEU A 413 -45.89 4.23 17.91
N GLN A 414 -46.24 2.94 17.98
CA GLN A 414 -46.93 2.38 19.16
C GLN A 414 -46.04 1.58 20.13
N GLN A 415 -44.71 1.50 19.93
CA GLN A 415 -43.83 0.71 20.82
C GLN A 415 -42.63 1.47 21.43
N GLY A 416 -42.62 2.80 21.44
CA GLY A 416 -41.71 3.58 22.29
C GLY A 416 -40.23 3.59 21.90
N TRP A 417 -39.88 3.10 20.71
CA TRP A 417 -38.52 3.16 20.15
C TRP A 417 -38.40 4.32 19.14
N GLY A 418 -37.26 5.02 19.14
CA GLY A 418 -36.99 6.10 18.20
C GLY A 418 -36.68 5.57 16.80
N GLU A 419 -37.17 6.25 15.76
CA GLU A 419 -36.91 5.93 14.33
C GLU A 419 -35.40 5.74 14.04
N GLN A 420 -34.55 6.43 14.82
CA GLN A 420 -33.10 6.40 14.73
C GLN A 420 -32.47 5.06 15.20
N GLU A 421 -32.97 4.44 16.27
CA GLU A 421 -32.41 3.16 16.77
C GLU A 421 -32.75 2.02 15.80
N TRP A 422 -33.98 2.01 15.30
CA TRP A 422 -34.46 1.05 14.30
C TRP A 422 -33.63 1.12 13.02
N GLU A 423 -33.41 2.33 12.50
CA GLU A 423 -32.64 2.53 11.27
C GLU A 423 -31.17 2.14 11.45
N THR A 424 -30.58 2.42 12.62
CA THR A 424 -29.19 2.07 12.93
C THR A 424 -28.99 0.55 12.95
N VAL A 425 -29.95 -0.22 13.52
CA VAL A 425 -29.88 -1.69 13.53
C VAL A 425 -30.06 -2.27 12.11
N LEU A 426 -30.94 -1.69 11.29
CA LEU A 426 -31.09 -2.10 9.89
C LEU A 426 -29.82 -1.84 9.07
N GLN A 427 -29.19 -0.68 9.25
CA GLN A 427 -27.92 -0.37 8.59
C GLN A 427 -26.86 -1.39 8.96
N LEU A 428 -26.74 -1.76 10.24
CA LEU A 428 -25.79 -2.78 10.67
C LEU A 428 -26.10 -4.16 10.06
N ALA A 429 -27.37 -4.58 10.08
CA ALA A 429 -27.81 -5.86 9.52
C ALA A 429 -27.71 -5.95 7.98
N ALA A 430 -27.63 -4.81 7.29
CA ALA A 430 -27.42 -4.75 5.84
C ALA A 430 -25.99 -5.17 5.43
N PHE A 431 -25.01 -5.01 6.32
CA PHE A 431 -23.62 -5.37 6.05
C PHE A 431 -23.32 -6.85 6.34
N ALA A 432 -23.85 -7.38 7.44
CA ALA A 432 -23.68 -8.77 7.86
C ALA A 432 -24.76 -9.17 8.88
N PRO A 433 -25.01 -10.48 9.10
CA PRO A 433 -25.83 -10.93 10.23
C PRO A 433 -25.24 -10.44 11.56
N ILE A 434 -26.11 -9.96 12.45
CA ILE A 434 -25.76 -9.34 13.73
C ILE A 434 -26.23 -10.19 14.91
N ARG A 435 -25.62 -10.02 16.09
CA ARG A 435 -26.03 -10.62 17.35
C ARG A 435 -26.59 -9.58 18.31
N LEU A 436 -27.30 -10.05 19.34
CA LEU A 436 -27.77 -9.21 20.46
C LEU A 436 -26.64 -8.35 21.04
N GLY A 437 -25.44 -8.92 21.20
CA GLY A 437 -24.26 -8.21 21.70
C GLY A 437 -23.86 -7.01 20.84
N ASP A 438 -24.02 -7.11 19.52
CA ASP A 438 -23.68 -6.04 18.59
C ASP A 438 -24.63 -4.86 18.75
N VAL A 439 -25.92 -5.12 18.95
CA VAL A 439 -26.95 -4.09 19.21
C VAL A 439 -26.72 -3.41 20.57
N THR A 440 -26.39 -4.18 21.62
CA THR A 440 -26.08 -3.60 22.94
C THR A 440 -24.86 -2.69 22.90
N ALA A 441 -23.83 -3.07 22.15
CA ALA A 441 -22.60 -2.28 22.02
C ALA A 441 -22.81 -1.04 21.15
N LEU A 442 -23.62 -1.15 20.09
CA LEU A 442 -23.87 -0.07 19.14
C LEU A 442 -24.75 1.05 19.72
N LEU A 443 -25.81 0.68 20.42
CA LEU A 443 -26.80 1.63 20.94
C LEU A 443 -26.55 2.01 22.41
N GLU A 444 -25.57 1.39 23.06
CA GLU A 444 -25.27 1.58 24.49
C GLU A 444 -26.47 1.32 25.42
N ILE A 445 -27.34 0.36 25.05
CA ILE A 445 -28.56 -0.02 25.78
C ILE A 445 -28.41 -1.36 26.50
N ALA A 446 -29.29 -1.61 27.47
CA ALA A 446 -29.30 -2.86 28.23
C ALA A 446 -29.64 -4.08 27.33
N PRO A 447 -29.13 -5.30 27.62
CA PRO A 447 -29.45 -6.50 26.84
C PRO A 447 -30.95 -6.78 26.71
N GLU A 448 -31.72 -6.50 27.76
CA GLU A 448 -33.18 -6.67 27.76
C GLU A 448 -33.88 -5.69 26.82
N GLU A 449 -33.34 -4.48 26.66
CA GLU A 449 -33.83 -3.44 25.75
C GLU A 449 -33.45 -3.77 24.31
N ALA A 450 -32.20 -4.18 24.07
CA ALA A 450 -31.75 -4.65 22.75
C ALA A 450 -32.53 -5.87 22.26
N GLN A 451 -32.86 -6.81 23.16
CA GLN A 451 -33.66 -7.98 22.82
C GLN A 451 -35.08 -7.58 22.44
N ARG A 452 -35.72 -6.66 23.17
CA ARG A 452 -37.05 -6.15 22.81
C ARG A 452 -37.08 -5.45 21.45
N LEU A 453 -36.03 -4.69 21.12
CA LEU A 453 -35.91 -4.05 19.82
C LEU A 453 -35.79 -5.08 18.70
N LEU A 454 -34.92 -6.09 18.85
CA LEU A 454 -34.77 -7.17 17.89
C LEU A 454 -36.06 -8.00 17.72
N ASP A 455 -36.75 -8.31 18.82
CA ASP A 455 -38.04 -9.02 18.79
C ASP A 455 -39.11 -8.21 18.02
N ALA A 456 -39.14 -6.89 18.20
CA ALA A 456 -40.05 -6.01 17.47
C ALA A 456 -39.71 -5.97 15.96
N MET A 457 -38.42 -5.96 15.60
CA MET A 457 -37.95 -6.00 14.22
C MET A 457 -38.24 -7.35 13.53
N LEU A 458 -38.16 -8.46 14.27
CA LEU A 458 -38.60 -9.77 13.79
C LEU A 458 -40.12 -9.80 13.54
N GLN A 459 -40.92 -9.26 14.46
CA GLN A 459 -42.38 -9.19 14.32
C GLN A 459 -42.82 -8.32 13.15
N ALA A 460 -42.09 -7.23 12.88
CA ALA A 460 -42.34 -6.37 11.74
C ALA A 460 -41.85 -6.95 10.40
N GLY A 461 -41.19 -8.10 10.41
CA GLY A 461 -40.60 -8.71 9.22
C GLY A 461 -39.41 -7.93 8.65
N ALA A 462 -38.79 -7.06 9.45
CA ALA A 462 -37.62 -6.28 9.04
C ALA A 462 -36.32 -7.11 9.15
N LEU A 463 -36.29 -8.06 10.08
CA LEU A 463 -35.20 -9.00 10.28
C LEU A 463 -35.74 -10.44 10.29
N GLU A 464 -34.88 -11.41 10.01
CA GLU A 464 -35.07 -12.83 10.29
C GLU A 464 -33.95 -13.35 11.21
N GLU A 465 -34.30 -14.28 12.10
CA GLU A 465 -33.34 -14.90 13.01
C GLU A 465 -32.97 -16.31 12.55
N LYS A 466 -31.66 -16.60 12.51
CA LYS A 466 -31.12 -17.93 12.24
C LYS A 466 -29.97 -18.24 13.20
N GLU A 467 -30.17 -19.23 14.06
CA GLU A 467 -29.14 -19.72 15.00
C GLU A 467 -28.55 -18.60 15.89
N GLY A 468 -29.39 -17.67 16.36
CA GLY A 468 -28.96 -16.54 17.20
C GLY A 468 -28.32 -15.38 16.46
N TRP A 469 -28.39 -15.38 15.12
CA TRP A 469 -28.00 -14.27 14.26
C TRP A 469 -29.24 -13.64 13.62
N TYR A 470 -29.29 -12.32 13.60
CA TYR A 470 -30.36 -11.52 13.00
C TYR A 470 -29.84 -10.93 11.69
N GLN A 471 -30.58 -11.07 10.59
CA GLN A 471 -30.22 -10.52 9.29
C GLN A 471 -31.45 -9.93 8.60
N ILE A 472 -31.28 -9.09 7.59
CA ILE A 472 -32.42 -8.52 6.85
C ILE A 472 -33.26 -9.64 6.24
N ALA A 473 -34.56 -9.64 6.54
CA ALA A 473 -35.51 -10.56 5.93
C ALA A 473 -35.64 -10.26 4.44
N LYS A 474 -35.56 -11.30 3.60
CA LYS A 474 -35.61 -11.17 2.13
C LYS A 474 -37.00 -11.16 1.55
#